data_AF-A0A1F8A3S8-F1
#
_entry.id   AF-A0A1F8A3S8-F1
#
_cell.length_a   1.000
_cell.length_b   1.000
_cell.length_c   1.000
_cell.angle_alpha   90.00
_cell.angle_beta   90.00
_cell.angle_gamma   90.00
#
_symmetry.space_group_name_H-M   'P 1'
#
loop_
_entity.id
_entity.type
_entity.pdbx_description
1 polymer ?
#
loop_
_entity_poly.entity_id
_entity_poly.type
_entity_poly.pdbx_seq_one_letter_code
_entity_poly.pdbx_strand_id
1 'polypeptide(L)'
;MAGIAIAAITDWNNRMNTSHANNGQSIKGLIAVAFDQRNHGTRLVDPIGNEAWKQGNPRHAQDMFSIFQGTARDVSLLIDYLPSFVFPHSEHKITENLVLGVSLGGHAAWSCILHEPRVTTGVVIIGCPDYVNLMADRARLSKLPAWTNSDPPGSQFLGSEAFPEFLLDTVRNYDPASLFLSYLDTQKSVEPLRTPTLPEPTEKEKQALQPLLARCLAGKRILNLSGGVDKLVPYHRGEAFLSWLKQAVAPNGWFSNGAVTLEDVIDESAAHEVTPKMVDEAVRFISDALAATDEDSIKSGFVRESKI
;
A
#
# COMPACT_ATOMS: atom_id res chain seq x y z
N MET A 1 -15.69 -4.75 1.14
CA MET A 1 -15.25 -4.09 -0.11
C MET A 1 -16.39 -3.59 -1.00
N ALA A 2 -17.46 -4.37 -1.21
CA ALA A 2 -18.59 -3.95 -2.08
C ALA A 2 -19.17 -2.56 -1.76
N GLY A 3 -19.27 -2.18 -0.48
CA GLY A 3 -19.77 -0.85 -0.08
C GLY A 3 -18.95 0.32 -0.65
N ILE A 4 -17.62 0.28 -0.55
CA ILE A 4 -16.73 1.33 -1.07
C ILE A 4 -16.78 1.35 -2.61
N ALA A 5 -16.84 0.17 -3.25
CA ALA A 5 -17.00 0.06 -4.70
C ALA A 5 -18.29 0.71 -5.19
N ILE A 6 -19.42 0.47 -4.52
CA ILE A 6 -20.71 1.10 -4.82
C ILE A 6 -20.63 2.61 -4.62
N ALA A 7 -20.01 3.08 -3.53
CA ALA A 7 -19.87 4.50 -3.25
C ALA A 7 -19.05 5.20 -4.34
N ALA A 8 -17.92 4.61 -4.77
CA ALA A 8 -17.09 5.14 -5.84
C ALA A 8 -17.81 5.19 -7.19
N ILE A 9 -18.54 4.13 -7.57
CA ILE A 9 -19.36 4.12 -8.80
C ILE A 9 -20.46 5.19 -8.73
N THR A 10 -21.13 5.31 -7.59
CA THR A 10 -22.23 6.26 -7.40
C THR A 10 -21.73 7.70 -7.51
N ASP A 11 -20.63 8.03 -6.83
CA ASP A 11 -20.03 9.37 -6.91
C ASP A 11 -19.58 9.69 -8.35
N TRP A 12 -18.91 8.74 -9.02
CA TRP A 12 -18.45 8.95 -10.38
C TRP A 12 -19.60 9.18 -11.36
N ASN A 13 -20.66 8.36 -11.30
CA ASN A 13 -21.85 8.55 -12.13
C ASN A 13 -22.54 9.90 -11.88
N ASN A 14 -22.60 10.35 -10.62
CA ASN A 14 -23.16 11.65 -10.29
C ASN A 14 -22.33 12.80 -10.89
N ARG A 15 -21.01 12.72 -10.82
CA ARG A 15 -20.10 13.71 -11.44
C ARG A 15 -20.21 13.74 -12.96
N MET A 16 -20.35 12.58 -13.60
CA MET A 16 -20.54 12.52 -15.05
C MET A 16 -21.89 13.12 -15.47
N ASN A 17 -22.96 12.87 -14.72
CA ASN A 17 -24.28 13.45 -15.03
C ASN A 17 -24.29 14.98 -14.94
N THR A 18 -23.54 15.57 -14.00
CA THR A 18 -23.43 17.04 -13.89
C THR A 18 -22.51 17.66 -14.94
N SER A 19 -21.42 16.97 -15.33
CA SER A 19 -20.47 17.48 -16.33
C SER A 19 -20.95 17.30 -17.78
N HIS A 20 -21.68 16.22 -18.10
CA HIS A 20 -22.19 15.95 -19.45
C HIS A 20 -23.29 16.90 -19.92
N ALA A 21 -23.97 17.60 -18.99
CA ALA A 21 -24.88 18.68 -19.37
C ALA A 21 -24.16 19.81 -20.15
N ASN A 22 -22.83 19.89 -20.11
CA ASN A 22 -22.09 21.05 -20.58
C ASN A 22 -21.16 20.86 -21.78
N ASN A 23 -20.67 19.65 -22.17
CA ASN A 23 -19.50 19.61 -23.08
C ASN A 23 -19.31 18.46 -24.10
N GLY A 24 -20.26 17.55 -24.36
CA GLY A 24 -20.17 16.61 -25.51
C GLY A 24 -18.94 15.68 -25.60
N GLN A 25 -18.11 15.60 -24.55
CA GLN A 25 -16.94 14.74 -24.46
C GLN A 25 -17.31 13.26 -24.24
N SER A 26 -16.43 12.35 -24.69
CA SER A 26 -16.58 10.91 -24.44
C SER A 26 -16.57 10.60 -22.94
N ILE A 27 -17.54 9.83 -22.48
CA ILE A 27 -17.71 9.47 -21.07
C ILE A 27 -16.68 8.41 -20.67
N LYS A 28 -15.86 8.69 -19.65
CA LYS A 28 -15.03 7.65 -19.00
C LYS A 28 -15.92 6.88 -18.03
N GLY A 29 -16.13 5.59 -18.28
CA GLY A 29 -16.86 4.70 -17.37
C GLY A 29 -15.98 4.17 -16.24
N LEU A 30 -16.59 3.71 -15.14
CA LEU A 30 -15.90 3.04 -14.03
C LEU A 30 -16.48 1.64 -13.81
N ILE A 31 -15.60 0.63 -13.83
CA ILE A 31 -15.92 -0.74 -13.39
C ILE A 31 -15.25 -0.95 -12.04
N ALA A 32 -16.02 -1.38 -11.04
CA ALA A 32 -15.46 -1.80 -9.76
C ALA A 32 -15.50 -3.32 -9.64
N VAL A 33 -14.35 -3.92 -9.33
CA VAL A 33 -14.20 -5.36 -9.09
C VAL A 33 -13.86 -5.57 -7.62
N ALA A 34 -14.71 -6.31 -6.91
CA ALA A 34 -14.46 -6.73 -5.53
C ALA A 34 -14.36 -8.25 -5.49
N PHE A 35 -13.30 -8.76 -4.87
CA PHE A 35 -13.05 -10.20 -4.77
C PHE A 35 -12.40 -10.52 -3.43
N ASP A 36 -12.58 -11.75 -2.97
CA ASP A 36 -11.97 -12.22 -1.73
C ASP A 36 -10.47 -12.44 -1.91
N GLN A 37 -9.69 -12.03 -0.90
CA GLN A 37 -8.26 -12.30 -0.85
C GLN A 37 -7.99 -13.80 -0.73
N ARG A 38 -6.75 -14.21 -1.01
CA ARG A 38 -6.36 -15.60 -0.75
C ARG A 38 -6.57 -15.93 0.73
N ASN A 39 -7.00 -17.17 0.99
CA ASN A 39 -7.27 -17.65 2.35
C ASN A 39 -8.26 -16.79 3.16
N HIS A 40 -9.15 -16.02 2.51
CA HIS A 40 -10.14 -15.17 3.16
C HIS A 40 -11.51 -15.33 2.53
N GLY A 41 -12.56 -14.93 3.26
CA GLY A 41 -13.94 -14.94 2.76
C GLY A 41 -14.33 -16.31 2.19
N THR A 42 -14.87 -16.32 0.99
CA THR A 42 -15.24 -17.54 0.25
C THR A 42 -14.04 -18.36 -0.24
N ARG A 43 -12.82 -17.81 -0.18
CA ARG A 43 -11.55 -18.48 -0.54
C ARG A 43 -10.77 -18.95 0.69
N LEU A 44 -11.39 -19.00 1.88
CA LEU A 44 -10.77 -19.51 3.10
C LEU A 44 -10.41 -21.00 2.94
N VAL A 45 -9.16 -21.35 3.23
CA VAL A 45 -8.66 -22.73 3.13
C VAL A 45 -8.13 -23.22 4.48
N ASP A 46 -7.31 -22.39 5.14
CA ASP A 46 -6.72 -22.65 6.46
C ASP A 46 -6.98 -21.47 7.39
N PRO A 47 -7.97 -21.58 8.32
CA PRO A 47 -8.28 -20.51 9.27
C PRO A 47 -7.08 -20.09 10.12
N ILE A 48 -6.21 -21.04 10.53
CA ILE A 48 -5.06 -20.74 11.39
C ILE A 48 -4.09 -19.79 10.68
N GLY A 49 -3.97 -19.88 9.35
CA GLY A 49 -3.14 -19.00 8.55
C GLY A 49 -3.51 -17.51 8.65
N ASN A 50 -4.72 -17.18 9.12
CA ASN A 50 -5.16 -15.80 9.32
C ASN A 50 -4.98 -15.29 10.76
N GLU A 51 -4.63 -16.18 11.68
CA GLU A 51 -4.49 -15.86 13.09
C GLU A 51 -3.10 -15.29 13.44
N ALA A 52 -3.01 -14.58 14.56
CA ALA A 52 -1.75 -14.09 15.09
C ALA A 52 -0.95 -15.18 15.82
N TRP A 53 0.33 -14.90 16.12
CA TRP A 53 1.16 -15.79 16.95
C TRP A 53 0.49 -16.13 18.30
N LYS A 54 -0.11 -15.15 18.98
CA LYS A 54 -0.82 -15.36 20.25
C LYS A 54 -2.05 -16.26 20.14
N GLN A 55 -2.59 -16.41 18.92
CA GLN A 55 -3.76 -17.20 18.63
C GLN A 55 -3.38 -18.60 18.09
N GLY A 56 -2.09 -18.95 18.11
CA GLY A 56 -1.60 -20.28 17.77
C GLY A 56 -1.10 -20.44 16.34
N ASN A 57 -0.94 -19.35 15.57
CA ASN A 57 -0.28 -19.42 14.27
C ASN A 57 1.25 -19.25 14.42
N PRO A 58 2.07 -20.31 14.36
CA PRO A 58 3.53 -20.19 14.43
C PRO A 58 4.11 -19.47 13.20
N ARG A 59 3.40 -19.50 12.06
CA ARG A 59 3.80 -18.95 10.76
C ARG A 59 3.16 -17.59 10.46
N HIS A 60 2.71 -16.84 11.48
CA HIS A 60 1.98 -15.59 11.30
C HIS A 60 2.62 -14.63 10.27
N ALA A 61 3.94 -14.45 10.34
CA ALA A 61 4.64 -13.57 9.39
C ALA A 61 4.70 -14.14 7.96
N GLN A 62 4.87 -15.45 7.80
CA GLN A 62 4.90 -16.11 6.50
C GLN A 62 3.51 -16.12 5.86
N ASP A 63 2.50 -16.51 6.62
CA ASP A 63 1.13 -16.66 6.15
C ASP A 63 0.57 -15.30 5.72
N MET A 64 0.65 -14.29 6.58
CA MET A 64 0.16 -12.94 6.25
C MET A 64 0.85 -12.39 4.99
N PHE A 65 2.19 -12.48 4.90
CA PHE A 65 2.94 -11.98 3.76
C PHE A 65 2.55 -12.69 2.45
N SER A 66 2.49 -14.02 2.47
CA SER A 66 2.15 -14.82 1.31
C SER A 66 0.72 -14.58 0.82
N ILE A 67 -0.23 -14.33 1.74
CA ILE A 67 -1.62 -14.05 1.41
C ILE A 67 -1.75 -12.74 0.64
N PHE A 68 -1.22 -11.63 1.16
CA PHE A 68 -1.41 -10.33 0.50
C PHE A 68 -0.55 -10.20 -0.77
N GLN A 69 0.65 -10.82 -0.80
CA GLN A 69 1.46 -10.89 -2.02
C GLN A 69 0.79 -11.74 -3.11
N GLY A 70 0.21 -12.88 -2.74
CA GLY A 70 -0.56 -13.70 -3.67
C GLY A 70 -1.82 -12.98 -4.17
N THR A 71 -2.47 -12.20 -3.30
CA THR A 71 -3.60 -11.34 -3.68
C THR A 71 -3.19 -10.25 -4.67
N ALA A 72 -2.03 -9.62 -4.49
CA ALA A 72 -1.50 -8.64 -5.44
C ALA A 72 -1.25 -9.25 -6.83
N ARG A 73 -0.80 -10.52 -6.89
CA ARG A 73 -0.69 -11.26 -8.16
C ARG A 73 -2.05 -11.57 -8.79
N ASP A 74 -3.06 -11.87 -7.96
CA ASP A 74 -4.43 -12.07 -8.44
C ASP A 74 -4.99 -10.78 -9.08
N VAL A 75 -4.60 -9.59 -8.58
CA VAL A 75 -4.95 -8.30 -9.23
C VAL A 75 -4.37 -8.22 -10.64
N SER A 76 -3.08 -8.52 -10.84
CA SER A 76 -2.46 -8.52 -12.17
C SER A 76 -3.16 -9.49 -13.14
N LEU A 77 -3.52 -10.69 -12.65
CA LEU A 77 -4.29 -11.66 -13.44
C LEU A 77 -5.67 -11.10 -13.81
N LEU A 78 -6.37 -10.44 -12.89
CA LEU A 78 -7.65 -9.80 -13.20
C LEU A 78 -7.48 -8.70 -14.27
N ILE A 79 -6.44 -7.88 -14.17
CA ILE A 79 -6.16 -6.84 -15.19
C ILE A 79 -5.90 -7.47 -16.57
N ASP A 80 -5.19 -8.60 -16.64
CA ASP A 80 -4.90 -9.30 -17.90
C ASP A 80 -6.18 -9.80 -18.58
N TYR A 81 -7.06 -10.47 -17.82
CA TYR A 81 -8.13 -11.25 -18.39
C TYR A 81 -9.47 -10.54 -18.40
N LEU A 82 -9.76 -9.68 -17.42
CA LEU A 82 -11.08 -9.04 -17.27
C LEU A 82 -11.58 -8.40 -18.59
N PRO A 83 -10.77 -7.61 -19.34
CA PRO A 83 -11.24 -6.97 -20.58
C PRO A 83 -11.79 -7.97 -21.60
N SER A 84 -11.18 -9.16 -21.72
CA SER A 84 -11.62 -10.19 -22.67
C SER A 84 -12.98 -10.80 -22.33
N PHE A 85 -13.36 -10.78 -21.05
CA PHE A 85 -14.65 -11.29 -20.58
C PHE A 85 -15.74 -10.22 -20.62
N VAL A 86 -15.41 -8.96 -20.30
CA VAL A 86 -16.40 -7.88 -20.25
C VAL A 86 -16.62 -7.20 -21.60
N PHE A 87 -15.61 -7.19 -22.49
CA PHE A 87 -15.63 -6.53 -23.80
C PHE A 87 -15.10 -7.47 -24.91
N PRO A 88 -15.77 -8.61 -25.16
CA PRO A 88 -15.27 -9.64 -26.08
C PRO A 88 -15.15 -9.18 -27.54
N HIS A 89 -15.80 -8.06 -27.92
CA HIS A 89 -15.71 -7.48 -29.26
C HIS A 89 -14.97 -6.14 -29.28
N SER A 90 -14.20 -5.83 -28.22
CA SER A 90 -13.46 -4.56 -28.08
C SER A 90 -14.37 -3.32 -28.09
N GLU A 91 -15.58 -3.42 -27.55
CA GLU A 91 -16.56 -2.34 -27.48
C GLU A 91 -16.09 -1.16 -26.62
N HIS A 92 -15.24 -1.47 -25.63
CA HIS A 92 -14.63 -0.49 -24.74
C HIS A 92 -13.16 -0.84 -24.49
N LYS A 93 -12.37 0.18 -24.18
CA LYS A 93 -10.96 0.06 -23.81
C LYS A 93 -10.77 0.44 -22.35
N ILE A 94 -10.06 -0.38 -21.60
CA ILE A 94 -9.56 0.01 -20.27
C ILE A 94 -8.39 0.96 -20.45
N THR A 95 -8.53 2.20 -19.98
CA THR A 95 -7.49 3.25 -20.10
C THR A 95 -6.62 3.34 -18.86
N GLU A 96 -7.17 3.03 -17.68
CA GLU A 96 -6.52 3.19 -16.38
C GLU A 96 -6.93 2.05 -15.45
N ASN A 97 -6.03 1.67 -14.54
CA ASN A 97 -6.33 0.72 -13.46
C ASN A 97 -6.04 1.37 -12.11
N LEU A 98 -6.97 1.22 -11.19
CA LEU A 98 -6.88 1.71 -9.82
C LEU A 98 -6.95 0.52 -8.87
N VAL A 99 -6.24 0.60 -7.74
CA VAL A 99 -6.31 -0.42 -6.68
C VAL A 99 -6.74 0.24 -5.37
N LEU A 100 -7.59 -0.45 -4.61
CA LEU A 100 -7.94 -0.05 -3.25
C LEU A 100 -7.96 -1.29 -2.36
N GLY A 101 -7.33 -1.18 -1.19
CA GLY A 101 -7.31 -2.27 -0.21
C GLY A 101 -7.41 -1.78 1.23
N VAL A 102 -8.01 -2.62 2.08
CA VAL A 102 -8.22 -2.36 3.51
C VAL A 102 -7.49 -3.40 4.35
N SER A 103 -6.79 -2.97 5.41
CA SER A 103 -6.09 -3.86 6.35
C SER A 103 -5.12 -4.78 5.59
N LEU A 104 -5.33 -6.10 5.60
CA LEU A 104 -4.60 -7.05 4.77
C LEU A 104 -4.57 -6.66 3.29
N GLY A 105 -5.68 -6.13 2.77
CA GLY A 105 -5.77 -5.62 1.41
C GLY A 105 -4.98 -4.33 1.21
N GLY A 106 -4.79 -3.51 2.25
CA GLY A 106 -3.94 -2.33 2.20
C GLY A 106 -2.47 -2.71 1.98
N HIS A 107 -2.00 -3.79 2.59
CA HIS A 107 -0.68 -4.35 2.29
C HIS A 107 -0.58 -4.85 0.84
N ALA A 108 -1.63 -5.52 0.33
CA ALA A 108 -1.69 -5.91 -1.08
C ALA A 108 -1.67 -4.69 -2.02
N ALA A 109 -2.37 -3.60 -1.66
CA ALA A 109 -2.40 -2.37 -2.44
C ALA A 109 -1.01 -1.72 -2.54
N TRP A 110 -0.23 -1.68 -1.45
CA TRP A 110 1.19 -1.28 -1.51
C TRP A 110 1.98 -2.12 -2.51
N SER A 111 1.79 -3.44 -2.50
CA SER A 111 2.45 -4.32 -3.46
C SER A 111 2.02 -4.05 -4.91
N CYS A 112 0.72 -3.83 -5.16
CA CYS A 112 0.23 -3.47 -6.50
C CYS A 112 0.80 -2.12 -6.97
N ILE A 113 0.87 -1.13 -6.10
CA ILE A 113 1.44 0.19 -6.43
C ILE A 113 2.88 0.03 -6.95
N LEU A 114 3.71 -0.74 -6.23
CA LEU A 114 5.13 -0.90 -6.55
C LEU A 114 5.41 -1.80 -7.76
N HIS A 115 4.62 -2.86 -7.93
CA HIS A 115 4.98 -3.97 -8.83
C HIS A 115 4.03 -4.19 -10.01
N GLU A 116 2.87 -3.54 -10.03
CA GLU A 116 1.97 -3.56 -11.20
C GLU A 116 2.06 -2.21 -11.94
N PRO A 117 2.83 -2.12 -13.04
CA PRO A 117 3.04 -0.87 -13.76
C PRO A 117 1.75 -0.30 -14.38
N ARG A 118 0.72 -1.13 -14.60
CA ARG A 118 -0.58 -0.68 -15.14
C ARG A 118 -1.48 -0.01 -14.12
N VAL A 119 -1.18 -0.15 -12.82
CA VAL A 119 -1.88 0.57 -11.75
C VAL A 119 -1.35 2.00 -11.67
N THR A 120 -2.21 2.99 -11.92
CA THR A 120 -1.84 4.41 -11.89
C THR A 120 -2.21 5.07 -10.56
N THR A 121 -3.23 4.55 -9.88
CA THR A 121 -3.72 5.09 -8.61
C THR A 121 -3.90 3.98 -7.58
N GLY A 122 -3.44 4.20 -6.35
CA GLY A 122 -3.60 3.28 -5.23
C GLY A 122 -4.18 3.96 -3.99
N VAL A 123 -5.17 3.31 -3.37
CA VAL A 123 -5.76 3.71 -2.09
C VAL A 123 -5.47 2.62 -1.06
N VAL A 124 -4.66 2.97 -0.07
CA VAL A 124 -4.25 2.10 1.03
C VAL A 124 -5.03 2.54 2.26
N ILE A 125 -5.92 1.69 2.77
CA ILE A 125 -6.63 1.95 4.03
C ILE A 125 -6.07 0.98 5.07
N ILE A 126 -5.38 1.51 6.08
CA ILE A 126 -4.85 0.77 7.22
C ILE A 126 -3.91 -0.36 6.76
N GLY A 127 -3.03 -0.04 5.81
CA GLY A 127 -1.96 -0.91 5.33
C GLY A 127 -0.60 -0.38 5.77
N CYS A 128 0.31 -1.25 6.20
CA CYS A 128 1.67 -0.84 6.56
C CYS A 128 2.64 -1.03 5.38
N PRO A 129 3.42 0.00 5.00
CA PRO A 129 4.48 -0.10 4.00
C PRO A 129 5.82 -0.65 4.53
N ASP A 130 5.87 -1.06 5.80
CA ASP A 130 7.07 -1.59 6.46
C ASP A 130 6.74 -2.88 7.21
N TYR A 131 6.69 -3.97 6.46
CA TYR A 131 6.28 -5.26 6.99
C TYR A 131 7.22 -5.79 8.08
N VAL A 132 8.54 -5.56 7.95
CA VAL A 132 9.52 -5.99 8.93
C VAL A 132 9.27 -5.29 10.27
N ASN A 133 9.12 -3.97 10.28
CA ASN A 133 8.88 -3.21 11.50
C ASN A 133 7.53 -3.56 12.15
N LEU A 134 6.49 -3.83 11.35
CA LEU A 134 5.21 -4.31 11.85
C LEU A 134 5.34 -5.69 12.52
N MET A 135 6.00 -6.65 11.86
CA MET A 135 6.18 -8.00 12.39
C MET A 135 7.09 -8.03 13.63
N ALA A 136 8.13 -7.20 13.66
CA ALA A 136 8.99 -7.03 14.82
C ALA A 136 8.19 -6.55 16.05
N ASP A 137 7.32 -5.56 15.89
CA ASP A 137 6.50 -5.08 17.00
C ASP A 137 5.49 -6.13 17.47
N ARG A 138 4.87 -6.87 16.53
CA ARG A 138 4.00 -8.00 16.87
C ARG A 138 4.76 -9.12 17.58
N ALA A 139 6.02 -9.39 17.21
CA ALA A 139 6.86 -10.38 17.86
C ALA A 139 7.17 -9.98 19.31
N ARG A 140 7.53 -8.71 19.52
CA ARG A 140 7.70 -8.09 20.84
C ARG A 140 6.44 -8.22 21.70
N LEU A 141 5.29 -7.80 21.17
CA LEU A 141 4.00 -7.84 21.88
C LEU A 141 3.54 -9.27 22.15
N SER A 142 3.93 -10.22 21.30
CA SER A 142 3.66 -11.67 21.44
C SER A 142 4.62 -12.38 22.36
N LYS A 143 5.67 -11.70 22.85
CA LYS A 143 6.70 -12.28 23.70
C LYS A 143 7.30 -13.56 23.09
N LEU A 144 7.58 -13.52 21.78
CA LEU A 144 8.18 -14.67 21.11
C LEU A 144 9.53 -15.02 21.76
N PRO A 145 9.91 -16.29 21.86
CA PRO A 145 11.20 -16.69 22.42
C PRO A 145 12.39 -16.01 21.73
N ALA A 146 12.36 -15.89 20.40
CA ALA A 146 13.37 -15.19 19.60
C ALA A 146 13.48 -13.68 19.93
N TRP A 147 12.46 -13.13 20.60
CA TRP A 147 12.47 -11.77 21.12
C TRP A 147 12.95 -11.71 22.58
N THR A 148 12.36 -12.52 23.45
CA THR A 148 12.57 -12.42 24.91
C THR A 148 13.86 -13.07 25.40
N ASN A 149 14.38 -14.05 24.66
CA ASN A 149 15.55 -14.83 25.07
C ASN A 149 16.86 -14.35 24.42
N SER A 150 16.80 -13.27 23.64
CA SER A 150 17.96 -12.69 22.97
C SER A 150 18.50 -11.46 23.72
N ASP A 151 19.78 -11.16 23.54
CA ASP A 151 20.42 -9.95 24.07
C ASP A 151 21.13 -9.20 22.92
N PRO A 152 20.75 -7.95 22.60
CA PRO A 152 19.58 -7.23 23.12
C PRO A 152 18.24 -7.92 22.73
N PRO A 153 17.11 -7.59 23.39
CA PRO A 153 15.81 -8.15 23.04
C PRO A 153 15.45 -7.95 21.56
N GLY A 154 15.00 -9.01 20.89
CA GLY A 154 14.69 -9.00 19.46
C GLY A 154 15.88 -9.24 18.53
N SER A 155 17.14 -9.26 19.01
CA SER A 155 18.33 -9.43 18.16
C SER A 155 18.36 -10.76 17.39
N GLN A 156 17.59 -11.76 17.81
CA GLN A 156 17.45 -13.05 17.12
C GLN A 156 16.12 -13.21 16.38
N PHE A 157 15.28 -12.17 16.29
CA PHE A 157 13.98 -12.28 15.62
C PHE A 157 14.11 -12.51 14.12
N LEU A 158 14.90 -11.68 13.43
CA LEU A 158 15.18 -11.85 12.01
C LEU A 158 16.11 -13.05 11.80
N GLY A 159 15.71 -13.97 10.93
CA GLY A 159 16.37 -15.27 10.77
C GLY A 159 15.84 -16.37 11.69
N SER A 160 14.91 -16.07 12.61
CA SER A 160 14.25 -17.09 13.44
C SER A 160 13.20 -17.89 12.67
N GLU A 161 12.66 -18.95 13.28
CA GLU A 161 11.51 -19.68 12.74
C GLU A 161 10.26 -18.79 12.55
N ALA A 162 10.09 -17.77 13.39
CA ALA A 162 8.99 -16.83 13.29
C ALA A 162 9.17 -15.80 12.16
N PHE A 163 10.42 -15.56 11.72
CA PHE A 163 10.74 -14.69 10.58
C PHE A 163 12.00 -15.19 9.86
N PRO A 164 11.90 -16.26 9.04
CA PRO A 164 13.07 -16.93 8.46
C PRO A 164 13.80 -16.05 7.44
N GLU A 165 15.09 -16.33 7.19
CA GLU A 165 15.90 -15.55 6.23
C GLU A 165 15.28 -15.55 4.82
N PHE A 166 14.73 -16.67 4.36
CA PHE A 166 14.04 -16.72 3.06
C PHE A 166 12.80 -15.83 2.99
N LEU A 167 12.08 -15.64 4.11
CA LEU A 167 11.00 -14.67 4.16
C LEU A 167 11.58 -13.26 4.08
N LEU A 168 12.64 -12.96 4.83
CA LEU A 168 13.31 -11.66 4.80
C LEU A 168 13.80 -11.29 3.40
N ASP A 169 14.43 -12.23 2.69
CA ASP A 169 14.84 -12.05 1.29
C ASP A 169 13.65 -11.78 0.37
N THR A 170 12.54 -12.47 0.57
CA THR A 170 11.31 -12.21 -0.20
C THR A 170 10.77 -10.81 0.12
N VAL A 171 10.72 -10.43 1.40
CA VAL A 171 10.23 -9.13 1.86
C VAL A 171 11.09 -7.99 1.27
N ARG A 172 12.42 -8.13 1.25
CA ARG A 172 13.36 -7.18 0.59
C ARG A 172 13.03 -6.90 -0.88
N ASN A 173 12.38 -7.83 -1.57
CA ASN A 173 12.04 -7.66 -2.98
C ASN A 173 10.66 -7.03 -3.22
N TYR A 174 9.76 -7.08 -2.24
CA TYR A 174 8.35 -6.78 -2.45
C TYR A 174 7.77 -5.69 -1.53
N ASP A 175 8.23 -5.60 -0.29
CA ASP A 175 7.75 -4.62 0.69
C ASP A 175 8.39 -3.23 0.45
N PRO A 176 7.63 -2.12 0.50
CA PRO A 176 8.15 -0.80 0.15
C PRO A 176 9.38 -0.37 0.96
N ALA A 177 9.29 -0.41 2.29
CA ALA A 177 10.41 -0.01 3.14
C ALA A 177 11.60 -0.93 2.94
N SER A 178 11.38 -2.24 2.89
CA SER A 178 12.48 -3.21 2.74
C SER A 178 13.19 -3.08 1.38
N LEU A 179 12.44 -2.78 0.31
CA LEU A 179 12.97 -2.63 -1.05
C LEU A 179 13.77 -1.34 -1.25
N PHE A 180 13.25 -0.20 -0.82
CA PHE A 180 13.96 1.07 -1.03
C PHE A 180 15.10 1.23 -0.02
N LEU A 181 14.89 0.89 1.25
CA LEU A 181 15.89 1.13 2.29
C LEU A 181 17.06 0.15 2.22
N SER A 182 16.96 -0.95 1.45
CA SER A 182 18.11 -1.83 1.18
C SER A 182 19.22 -1.16 0.35
N TYR A 183 18.93 -0.01 -0.27
CA TYR A 183 19.90 0.80 -1.01
C TYR A 183 20.61 1.82 -0.13
N LEU A 184 20.23 1.95 1.14
CA LEU A 184 20.87 2.84 2.10
C LEU A 184 21.94 2.07 2.88
N ASP A 185 23.10 2.68 3.08
CA ASP A 185 24.15 2.22 3.97
C ASP A 185 23.75 2.49 5.43
N THR A 186 22.71 1.78 5.86
CA THR A 186 22.21 1.78 7.25
C THR A 186 22.97 0.79 8.12
N GLN A 187 24.16 0.34 7.69
CA GLN A 187 24.98 -0.61 8.43
C GLN A 187 25.46 0.01 9.75
N LYS A 188 24.77 -0.30 10.85
CA LYS A 188 25.41 -0.59 12.16
C LYS A 188 24.55 -1.28 13.22
N SER A 189 23.24 -1.42 13.04
CA SER A 189 22.49 -2.45 13.77
C SER A 189 21.31 -2.92 12.92
N VAL A 190 21.23 -4.23 12.68
CA VAL A 190 20.03 -4.85 12.10
C VAL A 190 19.01 -4.98 13.22
N GLU A 191 18.63 -3.85 13.82
CA GLU A 191 17.56 -3.83 14.79
C GLU A 191 16.24 -4.07 14.05
N PRO A 192 15.45 -5.06 14.49
CA PRO A 192 14.21 -5.40 13.79
C PRO A 192 13.17 -4.29 13.90
N LEU A 193 13.26 -3.44 14.94
CA LEU A 193 12.44 -2.24 15.08
C LEU A 193 13.18 -1.05 14.49
N ARG A 194 12.51 -0.35 13.58
CA ARG A 194 13.09 0.81 12.92
C ARG A 194 13.15 2.02 13.86
N THR A 195 14.19 2.83 13.71
CA THR A 195 14.27 4.15 14.32
C THR A 195 13.15 5.06 13.79
N PRO A 196 12.64 6.00 14.61
CA PRO A 196 11.57 6.92 14.19
C PRO A 196 11.96 7.81 12.99
N THR A 197 13.24 8.13 12.87
CA THR A 197 13.77 8.98 11.80
C THR A 197 14.75 8.18 10.94
N LEU A 198 14.57 8.27 9.63
CA LEU A 198 15.50 7.74 8.63
C LEU A 198 16.41 8.87 8.12
N PRO A 199 17.70 8.60 7.88
CA PRO A 199 18.60 9.59 7.33
C PRO A 199 18.21 9.95 5.89
N GLU A 200 18.49 11.18 5.49
CA GLU A 200 18.45 11.53 4.07
C GLU A 200 19.54 10.75 3.33
N PRO A 201 19.25 10.14 2.15
CA PRO A 201 20.25 9.40 1.40
C PRO A 201 21.38 10.32 0.91
N THR A 202 22.60 9.81 0.86
CA THR A 202 23.73 10.45 0.18
C THR A 202 23.46 10.58 -1.32
N GLU A 203 24.16 11.48 -2.01
CA GLU A 203 24.01 11.65 -3.47
C GLU A 203 24.23 10.34 -4.26
N LYS A 204 25.15 9.49 -3.81
CA LYS A 204 25.38 8.17 -4.42
C LYS A 204 24.18 7.24 -4.23
N GLU A 205 23.58 7.24 -3.05
CA GLU A 205 22.37 6.44 -2.76
C GLU A 205 21.17 6.97 -3.53
N LYS A 206 20.98 8.30 -3.60
CA LYS A 206 19.96 8.94 -4.43
C LYS A 206 20.07 8.51 -5.90
N GLN A 207 21.28 8.53 -6.47
CA GLN A 207 21.53 8.06 -7.84
C GLN A 207 21.15 6.59 -8.04
N ALA A 208 21.38 5.73 -7.05
CA ALA A 208 21.00 4.32 -7.12
C ALA A 208 19.48 4.11 -6.94
N LEU A 209 18.84 4.91 -6.09
CA LEU A 209 17.41 4.86 -5.79
C LEU A 209 16.53 5.42 -6.91
N GLN A 210 16.99 6.46 -7.61
CA GLN A 210 16.20 7.16 -8.61
C GLN A 210 15.60 6.25 -9.70
N PRO A 211 16.33 5.34 -10.38
CA PRO A 211 15.73 4.45 -11.36
C PRO A 211 14.73 3.46 -10.73
N LEU A 212 14.96 3.05 -9.49
CA LEU A 212 14.07 2.14 -8.77
C LEU A 212 12.75 2.83 -8.40
N LEU A 213 12.82 4.04 -7.82
CA LEU A 213 11.65 4.87 -7.54
C LEU A 213 10.90 5.24 -8.82
N ALA A 214 11.61 5.54 -9.91
CA ALA A 214 10.97 5.82 -11.20
C ALA A 214 10.17 4.63 -11.72
N ARG A 215 10.77 3.44 -11.71
CA ARG A 215 10.08 2.20 -12.12
C ARG A 215 8.87 1.91 -11.24
N CYS A 216 8.97 2.11 -9.94
CA CYS A 216 7.95 1.70 -8.98
C CYS A 216 6.85 2.75 -8.75
N LEU A 217 7.15 4.05 -8.86
CA LEU A 217 6.27 5.10 -8.36
C LEU A 217 6.03 6.25 -9.33
N ALA A 218 6.83 6.42 -10.40
CA ALA A 218 6.71 7.62 -11.24
C ALA A 218 5.29 7.81 -11.80
N GLY A 219 4.77 9.03 -11.68
CA GLY A 219 3.43 9.41 -12.12
C GLY A 219 2.27 8.79 -11.33
N LYS A 220 2.54 7.95 -10.31
CA LYS A 220 1.48 7.29 -9.54
C LYS A 220 0.85 8.25 -8.53
N ARG A 221 -0.44 8.02 -8.28
CA ARG A 221 -1.22 8.72 -7.25
C ARG A 221 -1.52 7.76 -6.10
N ILE A 222 -1.16 8.13 -4.88
CA ILE A 222 -1.24 7.29 -3.71
C ILE A 222 -1.98 8.03 -2.61
N LEU A 223 -3.02 7.41 -2.06
CA LEU A 223 -3.68 7.82 -0.84
C LEU A 223 -3.41 6.77 0.24
N ASN A 224 -2.76 7.17 1.32
CA ASN A 224 -2.58 6.39 2.53
C ASN A 224 -3.55 6.90 3.60
N LEU A 225 -4.47 6.05 4.05
CA LEU A 225 -5.44 6.32 5.10
C LEU A 225 -5.12 5.44 6.31
N SER A 226 -4.98 6.02 7.49
CA SER A 226 -4.64 5.29 8.72
C SER A 226 -5.51 5.68 9.90
N GLY A 227 -5.71 4.75 10.85
CA GLY A 227 -6.34 5.05 12.14
C GLY A 227 -5.31 5.51 13.17
N GLY A 228 -5.58 6.64 13.83
CA GLY A 228 -4.67 7.25 14.80
C GLY A 228 -4.51 6.43 16.09
N VAL A 229 -5.50 5.61 16.44
CA VAL A 229 -5.47 4.73 17.62
C VAL A 229 -5.48 3.23 17.27
N ASP A 230 -5.20 2.89 16.01
CA ASP A 230 -5.08 1.51 15.54
C ASP A 230 -3.92 0.78 16.26
N LYS A 231 -4.23 -0.36 16.88
CA LYS A 231 -3.26 -1.22 17.58
C LYS A 231 -2.87 -2.47 16.78
N LEU A 232 -3.59 -2.80 15.72
CA LEU A 232 -3.33 -3.95 14.85
C LEU A 232 -2.41 -3.58 13.69
N VAL A 233 -2.64 -2.42 13.06
CA VAL A 233 -1.75 -1.84 12.04
C VAL A 233 -1.44 -0.37 12.41
N PRO A 234 -0.70 -0.15 13.50
CA PRO A 234 -0.41 1.20 13.98
C PRO A 234 0.37 2.02 12.95
N TYR A 235 -0.10 3.24 12.65
CA TYR A 235 0.53 4.16 11.70
C TYR A 235 2.04 4.35 11.95
N HIS A 236 2.43 4.50 13.22
CA HIS A 236 3.82 4.73 13.62
C HIS A 236 4.79 3.58 13.26
N ARG A 237 4.29 2.40 12.84
CA ARG A 237 5.13 1.33 12.29
C ARG A 237 5.56 1.58 10.85
N GLY A 238 4.77 2.32 10.07
CA GLY A 238 5.12 2.76 8.72
C GLY A 238 5.66 4.20 8.65
N GLU A 239 5.46 5.00 9.71
CA GLU A 239 5.70 6.44 9.73
C GLU A 239 7.12 6.85 9.34
N ALA A 240 8.16 6.13 9.81
CA ALA A 240 9.54 6.45 9.46
C ALA A 240 9.77 6.38 7.93
N PHE A 241 9.28 5.31 7.29
CA PHE A 241 9.35 5.15 5.84
C PHE A 241 8.45 6.14 5.10
N LEU A 242 7.21 6.35 5.56
CA LEU A 242 6.29 7.31 4.96
C LEU A 242 6.85 8.72 5.00
N SER A 243 7.44 9.13 6.12
CA SER A 243 8.08 10.44 6.28
C SER A 243 9.27 10.60 5.33
N TRP A 244 10.11 9.57 5.21
CA TRP A 244 11.20 9.54 4.25
C TRP A 244 10.71 9.64 2.80
N LEU A 245 9.67 8.88 2.45
CA LEU A 245 9.08 8.88 1.10
C LEU A 245 8.43 10.25 0.78
N LYS A 246 7.70 10.83 1.73
CA LYS A 246 7.11 12.18 1.60
C LYS A 246 8.21 13.22 1.33
N GLN A 247 9.31 13.19 2.06
CA GLN A 247 10.44 14.10 1.82
C GLN A 247 11.07 13.90 0.44
N ALA A 248 11.20 12.65 -0.02
CA ALA A 248 11.74 12.34 -1.34
C ALA A 248 10.85 12.86 -2.48
N VAL A 249 9.53 12.67 -2.37
CA VAL A 249 8.55 12.98 -3.43
C VAL A 249 7.91 14.37 -3.31
N ALA A 250 8.19 15.15 -2.27
CA ALA A 250 7.69 16.51 -2.13
C ALA A 250 8.08 17.39 -3.33
N PRO A 251 7.39 18.53 -3.59
CA PRO A 251 7.72 19.43 -4.70
C PRO A 251 9.20 19.89 -4.72
N ASN A 252 9.82 19.99 -3.55
CA ASN A 252 11.22 20.34 -3.34
C ASN A 252 12.10 19.14 -2.96
N GLY A 253 11.56 17.92 -3.02
CA GLY A 253 12.26 16.68 -2.73
C GLY A 253 13.23 16.26 -3.83
N TRP A 254 14.16 15.38 -3.51
CA TRP A 254 15.20 14.91 -4.44
C TRP A 254 14.68 13.96 -5.53
N PHE A 255 13.44 13.48 -5.39
CA PHE A 255 12.71 12.71 -6.41
C PHE A 255 11.42 13.42 -6.86
N SER A 256 11.36 14.75 -6.75
CA SER A 256 10.20 15.55 -7.18
C SER A 256 9.88 15.38 -8.67
N ASN A 257 10.89 15.21 -9.51
CA ASN A 257 10.71 14.95 -10.95
C ASN A 257 10.03 13.62 -11.27
N GLY A 258 9.87 12.73 -10.28
CA GLY A 258 9.08 11.51 -10.39
C GLY A 258 7.57 11.76 -10.49
N ALA A 259 7.09 12.98 -10.26
CA ALA A 259 5.66 13.34 -10.40
C ALA A 259 4.72 12.46 -9.56
N VAL A 260 5.17 12.01 -8.38
CA VAL A 260 4.37 11.17 -7.48
C VAL A 260 3.41 12.05 -6.68
N THR A 261 2.13 11.71 -6.65
CA THR A 261 1.16 12.30 -5.72
C THR A 261 1.03 11.39 -4.52
N LEU A 262 1.33 11.89 -3.32
CA LEU A 262 1.19 11.15 -2.06
C LEU A 262 0.35 11.95 -1.06
N GLU A 263 -0.87 11.48 -0.82
CA GLU A 263 -1.72 11.99 0.25
C GLU A 263 -1.67 11.02 1.44
N ASP A 264 -1.33 11.51 2.62
CA ASP A 264 -1.22 10.75 3.86
C ASP A 264 -2.18 11.34 4.90
N VAL A 265 -3.22 10.58 5.22
CA VAL A 265 -4.38 11.05 5.98
C VAL A 265 -4.64 10.13 7.17
N ILE A 266 -4.77 10.72 8.35
CA ILE A 266 -4.98 9.99 9.60
C ILE A 266 -6.34 10.39 10.19
N ASP A 267 -7.24 9.43 10.37
CA ASP A 267 -8.41 9.64 11.24
C ASP A 267 -7.96 9.46 12.69
N GLU A 268 -7.84 10.56 13.44
CA GLU A 268 -7.19 10.55 14.76
C GLU A 268 -7.92 9.67 15.78
N SER A 269 -9.22 9.48 15.58
CA SER A 269 -10.09 8.73 16.48
C SER A 269 -10.25 7.25 16.11
N ALA A 270 -9.94 6.90 14.86
CA ALA A 270 -10.19 5.56 14.34
C ALA A 270 -9.21 4.52 14.92
N ALA A 271 -9.76 3.39 15.32
CA ALA A 271 -9.00 2.19 15.66
C ALA A 271 -8.71 1.38 14.38
N HIS A 272 -8.71 0.05 14.49
CA HIS A 272 -8.60 -0.83 13.31
C HIS A 272 -9.95 -0.98 12.61
N GLU A 273 -10.39 0.07 11.93
CA GLU A 273 -11.71 0.13 11.29
C GLU A 273 -11.72 1.08 10.09
N VAL A 274 -12.66 0.89 9.18
CA VAL A 274 -12.88 1.86 8.09
C VAL A 274 -14.01 2.80 8.48
N THR A 275 -13.67 4.05 8.83
CA THR A 275 -14.66 5.06 9.20
C THR A 275 -15.34 5.66 7.97
N PRO A 276 -16.54 6.26 8.11
CA PRO A 276 -17.18 6.99 7.01
C PRO A 276 -16.27 8.07 6.42
N LYS A 277 -15.50 8.79 7.24
CA LYS A 277 -14.56 9.81 6.78
C LYS A 277 -13.46 9.22 5.88
N MET A 278 -12.95 8.03 6.21
CA MET A 278 -12.00 7.33 5.35
C MET A 278 -12.63 6.91 4.02
N VAL A 279 -13.91 6.50 4.01
CA VAL A 279 -14.63 6.20 2.77
C VAL A 279 -14.79 7.45 1.92
N ASP A 280 -15.16 8.58 2.52
CA ASP A 280 -15.31 9.86 1.82
C ASP A 280 -13.99 10.30 1.17
N GLU A 281 -12.85 10.20 1.89
CA GLU A 281 -11.53 10.48 1.33
C GLU A 281 -11.14 9.53 0.19
N ALA A 282 -11.42 8.23 0.36
CA ALA A 282 -11.13 7.24 -0.68
C ALA A 282 -11.95 7.50 -1.97
N VAL A 283 -13.25 7.78 -1.82
CA VAL A 283 -14.15 8.08 -2.96
C VAL A 283 -13.75 9.38 -3.63
N ARG A 284 -13.50 10.44 -2.86
CA ARG A 284 -13.00 11.73 -3.38
C ARG A 284 -11.73 11.50 -4.19
N PHE A 285 -10.74 10.80 -3.63
CA PHE A 285 -9.46 10.59 -4.29
C PHE A 285 -9.57 9.77 -5.58
N ILE A 286 -10.42 8.72 -5.60
CA ILE A 286 -10.70 7.93 -6.81
C ILE A 286 -11.34 8.82 -7.89
N SER A 287 -12.35 9.62 -7.54
CA SER A 287 -13.02 10.48 -8.51
C SER A 287 -12.11 11.59 -9.04
N ASP A 288 -11.28 12.17 -8.17
CA ASP A 288 -10.26 13.16 -8.58
C ASP A 288 -9.15 12.50 -9.42
N ALA A 289 -8.89 11.20 -9.24
CA ALA A 289 -8.02 10.40 -10.11
C ALA A 289 -8.59 10.25 -11.51
N LEU A 290 -9.86 9.84 -11.60
CA LEU A 290 -10.55 9.60 -12.87
C LEU A 290 -10.77 10.89 -13.67
N ALA A 291 -10.98 12.02 -13.00
CA ALA A 291 -11.21 13.33 -13.60
C ALA A 291 -9.95 14.02 -14.13
N ALA A 292 -8.76 13.61 -13.67
CA ALA A 292 -7.52 14.23 -14.13
C ALA A 292 -7.27 13.91 -15.62
N THR A 293 -6.88 14.94 -16.37
CA THR A 293 -6.52 14.81 -17.79
C THR A 293 -4.99 14.75 -17.96
N ASP A 294 -4.51 14.30 -19.13
CA ASP A 294 -3.07 14.32 -19.44
C ASP A 294 -2.48 15.75 -19.41
N GLU A 295 -3.30 16.78 -19.64
CA GLU A 295 -2.92 18.19 -19.50
C GLU A 295 -2.74 18.62 -18.02
N ASP A 296 -3.44 17.96 -17.10
CA ASP A 296 -3.30 18.15 -15.64
C ASP A 296 -2.14 17.37 -15.03
N SER A 297 -1.31 16.71 -15.86
CA SER A 297 -0.18 15.92 -15.38
C SER A 297 0.77 16.78 -14.53
N ILE A 298 0.77 16.50 -13.22
CA ILE A 298 1.62 17.21 -12.27
C ILE A 298 3.07 16.93 -12.66
N LYS A 299 3.81 17.96 -13.07
CA LYS A 299 5.19 17.83 -13.55
C LYS A 299 6.21 17.68 -12.41
N SER A 300 5.74 17.74 -11.18
CA SER A 300 6.52 17.64 -9.95
C SER A 300 5.74 16.81 -8.94
N GLY A 301 6.40 16.27 -7.93
CA GLY A 301 5.72 15.52 -6.90
C GLY A 301 4.86 16.41 -6.02
N PHE A 302 3.86 15.81 -5.37
CA PHE A 302 2.90 16.48 -4.52
C PHE A 302 2.70 15.67 -3.24
N VAL A 303 2.72 16.34 -2.09
CA VAL A 303 2.47 15.73 -0.79
C VAL A 303 1.37 16.49 -0.06
N ARG A 304 0.39 15.76 0.47
CA ARG A 304 -0.61 16.28 1.39
C ARG A 304 -0.61 15.46 2.66
N GLU A 305 -0.50 16.12 3.81
CA GLU A 305 -0.67 15.50 5.12
C GLU A 305 -1.93 16.07 5.76
N SER A 306 -2.81 15.21 6.27
CA SER A 306 -4.07 15.65 6.89
C SER A 306 -4.46 14.77 8.07
N LYS A 307 -5.24 15.37 8.97
CA LYS A 307 -5.89 14.71 10.10
C LYS A 307 -7.39 14.97 10.00
N ILE A 308 -8.20 13.92 10.08
CA ILE A 308 -9.67 13.98 9.88
C ILE A 308 -10.44 13.47 11.09
#